data_AF-A0A521MVT0-F1
#
_entry.id   AF-A0A521MVT0-F1
#
_cell.length_a   1.000
_cell.length_b   1.000
_cell.length_c   1.000
_cell.angle_alpha   90.00
_cell.angle_beta   90.00
_cell.angle_gamma   90.00
#
_symmetry.space_group_name_H-M   'P 1'
#
loop_
_entity.id
_entity.type
_entity.pdbx_description
1 polymer ?
#
loop_
_entity_poly.entity_id
_entity_poly.type
_entity_poly.pdbx_seq_one_letter_code
_entity_poly.pdbx_strand_id
1 'polypeptide(L)'
;MEAEKKWYALYTKPRWEKKIDTALIRKGIESWCPLQRVERQWSDRKKIIEDPLFKSYVFVRIDDTERTKVLMTDGVLNFVHYLRKPAVIKNEEVDLIKKYLAEKDASISILSEEGFKEQMQVTVNHGVFMGNEGTV
;
A
#
# COMPACT_ATOMS: atom_id res chain seq x y z
N MET A 1 -23.67 -20.94 -8.36
CA MET A 1 -23.62 -19.97 -7.25
C MET A 1 -22.32 -19.22 -7.41
N GLU A 2 -22.38 -17.98 -7.86
CA GLU A 2 -21.19 -17.16 -8.06
C GLU A 2 -20.72 -16.68 -6.68
N ALA A 3 -19.54 -17.11 -6.27
CA ALA A 3 -19.00 -16.74 -4.96
C ALA A 3 -18.58 -15.26 -5.00
N GLU A 4 -19.12 -14.46 -4.08
CA GLU A 4 -18.81 -13.04 -4.01
C GLU A 4 -17.35 -12.84 -3.58
N LYS A 5 -16.52 -12.34 -4.51
CA LYS A 5 -15.12 -12.02 -4.22
C LYS A 5 -15.02 -10.74 -3.39
N LYS A 6 -14.16 -10.78 -2.37
CA LYS A 6 -13.94 -9.66 -1.43
C LYS A 6 -12.46 -9.31 -1.36
N TRP A 7 -12.16 -8.05 -1.06
CA TRP A 7 -10.78 -7.64 -0.83
C TRP A 7 -10.32 -8.04 0.58
N TYR A 8 -9.10 -8.56 0.64
CA TYR A 8 -8.40 -8.89 1.87
C TYR A 8 -6.98 -8.34 1.81
N ALA A 9 -6.41 -8.04 2.97
CA ALA A 9 -5.00 -7.74 3.11
C ALA A 9 -4.21 -8.98 3.56
N LEU A 10 -3.06 -9.20 2.92
CA LEU A 10 -2.08 -10.21 3.25
C LEU A 10 -0.89 -9.57 3.94
N TYR A 11 -0.44 -10.19 5.03
CA TYR A 11 0.87 -9.94 5.60
C TYR A 11 1.91 -10.78 4.86
N THR A 12 2.95 -10.13 4.36
CA THR A 12 4.00 -10.76 3.56
C THR A 12 5.36 -10.63 4.20
N LYS A 13 6.34 -11.41 3.73
CA LYS A 13 7.74 -11.14 4.04
C LYS A 13 8.11 -9.72 3.58
N PRO A 14 8.88 -8.96 4.38
CA PRO A 14 9.32 -7.63 3.97
C PRO A 14 10.10 -7.69 2.65
N ARG A 15 9.87 -6.71 1.77
CA ARG A 15 10.52 -6.58 0.44
C ARG A 15 10.11 -7.66 -0.58
N TRP A 16 9.15 -8.52 -0.26
CA TRP A 16 8.63 -9.55 -1.17
C TRP A 16 7.29 -9.18 -1.81
N GLU A 17 6.76 -7.99 -1.51
CA GLU A 17 5.42 -7.54 -1.88
C GLU A 17 5.20 -7.65 -3.40
N LYS A 18 6.11 -7.08 -4.20
CA LYS A 18 6.07 -7.13 -5.68
C LYS A 18 6.16 -8.56 -6.24
N LYS A 19 7.00 -9.39 -5.62
CA LYS A 19 7.20 -10.78 -6.03
C LYS A 19 5.93 -11.60 -5.79
N ILE A 20 5.31 -11.41 -4.64
CA ILE A 20 4.07 -12.10 -4.24
C ILE A 20 2.92 -11.66 -5.12
N ASP A 21 2.77 -10.36 -5.37
CA ASP A 21 1.76 -9.81 -6.28
C ASP A 21 1.84 -10.45 -7.68
N THR A 22 3.05 -10.48 -8.25
CA THR A 22 3.29 -11.14 -9.55
C THR A 22 2.99 -12.65 -9.50
N ALA A 23 3.36 -13.33 -8.41
CA ALA A 23 3.11 -14.76 -8.25
C ALA A 23 1.61 -15.09 -8.13
N LEU A 24 0.84 -14.24 -7.45
CA LEU A 24 -0.61 -14.39 -7.31
C LEU A 24 -1.32 -14.14 -8.63
N ILE A 25 -0.94 -13.08 -9.36
CA ILE A 25 -1.48 -12.79 -10.70
C ILE A 25 -1.24 -13.97 -11.65
N ARG A 26 -0.05 -14.58 -11.61
CA ARG A 26 0.27 -15.79 -12.41
C ARG A 26 -0.56 -17.01 -12.03
N LYS A 27 -1.04 -17.09 -10.78
CA LYS A 27 -1.97 -18.13 -10.31
C LYS A 27 -3.44 -17.84 -10.67
N GLY A 28 -3.71 -16.75 -11.39
CA GLY A 28 -5.06 -16.31 -11.75
C GLY A 28 -5.81 -15.63 -10.60
N ILE A 29 -5.08 -15.20 -9.56
CA ILE A 29 -5.66 -14.52 -8.40
C ILE A 29 -5.51 -13.01 -8.60
N GLU A 30 -6.61 -12.29 -8.43
CA GLU A 30 -6.61 -10.84 -8.49
C GLU A 30 -5.86 -10.28 -7.28
N SER A 31 -4.72 -9.65 -7.54
CA SER A 31 -3.81 -9.10 -6.55
C SER A 31 -3.43 -7.68 -6.92
N TRP A 32 -3.15 -6.87 -5.90
CA TRP A 32 -2.71 -5.50 -6.03
C TRP A 32 -1.72 -5.16 -4.92
N CYS A 33 -0.50 -4.78 -5.32
CA CYS A 33 0.49 -4.17 -4.44
C CYS A 33 0.50 -2.65 -4.67
N PRO A 34 0.10 -1.84 -3.66
CA PRO A 34 0.14 -0.39 -3.79
C PRO A 34 1.60 0.10 -3.78
N LEU A 35 2.04 0.70 -4.88
CA LEU A 35 3.39 1.22 -5.06
C LEU A 35 3.34 2.73 -5.24
N GLN A 36 4.23 3.45 -4.56
CA GLN A 36 4.45 4.88 -4.75
C GLN A 36 5.83 5.15 -5.35
N ARG A 37 5.93 6.21 -6.16
CA ARG A 37 7.19 6.64 -6.78
C ARG A 37 7.87 7.63 -5.84
N VAL A 38 9.02 7.24 -5.30
CA VAL A 38 9.79 8.06 -4.37
C VAL A 38 11.14 8.40 -5.01
N GLU A 39 11.53 9.67 -4.99
CA GLU A 39 12.87 10.07 -5.40
C GLU A 39 13.84 9.78 -4.24
N ARG A 40 14.77 8.85 -4.45
CA ARG A 40 15.80 8.54 -3.47
C ARG A 40 17.14 9.08 -3.94
N GLN A 41 17.75 9.92 -3.12
CA GLN A 41 19.11 10.39 -3.33
C GLN A 41 20.10 9.37 -2.76
N TRP A 42 21.00 8.89 -3.60
CA TRP A 42 22.22 8.20 -3.21
C TRP A 42 23.40 9.16 -3.32
N SER A 43 24.53 8.80 -2.70
CA SER A 43 25.74 9.62 -2.65
C SER A 43 26.23 10.08 -4.03
N ASP A 44 25.88 9.35 -5.10
CA ASP A 44 26.26 9.63 -6.48
C ASP A 44 25.11 10.11 -7.39
N ARG A 45 23.84 9.78 -7.10
CA ARG A 45 22.71 10.07 -8.01
C ARG A 45 21.35 10.16 -7.32
N LYS A 46 20.43 10.91 -7.91
CA LYS A 46 18.99 10.84 -7.62
C LYS A 46 18.32 9.83 -8.55
N LYS A 47 17.50 8.92 -8.01
CA LYS A 47 16.74 7.95 -8.81
C LYS A 47 15.33 7.80 -8.25
N ILE A 48 14.35 7.82 -9.15
CA ILE A 48 12.98 7.46 -8.84
C ILE A 48 12.90 5.95 -8.66
N ILE A 49 12.50 5.52 -7.47
CA ILE A 49 12.24 4.12 -7.13
C ILE A 49 10.75 3.92 -6.84
N GLU A 50 10.27 2.71 -7.04
CA GLU A 50 8.94 2.30 -6.63
C GLU A 50 9.03 1.59 -5.28
N ASP A 51 8.54 2.24 -4.23
CA ASP A 51 8.47 1.69 -2.88
C ASP A 51 7.02 1.29 -2.55
N PRO A 52 6.77 0.16 -1.88
CA PRO A 52 5.43 -0.19 -1.42
C PRO A 52 4.89 0.89 -0.48
N LEU A 53 3.68 1.39 -0.78
CA LEU A 53 2.98 2.32 0.10
C LEU A 53 2.72 1.68 1.47
N PHE A 54 2.30 0.42 1.47
CA PHE A 54 2.13 -0.39 2.67
C PHE A 54 3.19 -1.49 2.69
N LYS A 55 4.23 -1.29 3.50
CA LYS A 55 5.32 -2.26 3.66
C LYS A 55 4.81 -3.57 4.26
N SER A 56 5.25 -4.69 3.72
CA SER A 56 4.82 -6.04 4.12
C SER A 56 3.33 -6.34 3.91
N TYR A 57 2.64 -5.57 3.04
CA TYR A 57 1.23 -5.82 2.71
C TYR A 57 0.98 -5.94 1.20
N VAL A 58 0.10 -6.88 0.86
CA VAL A 58 -0.44 -7.07 -0.50
C VAL A 58 -1.96 -7.26 -0.39
N PHE A 59 -2.72 -6.67 -1.30
CA PHE A 59 -4.17 -6.77 -1.30
C PHE A 59 -4.61 -7.79 -2.35
N VAL A 60 -5.59 -8.63 -2.02
CA VAL A 60 -6.12 -9.65 -2.93
C VAL A 60 -7.63 -9.63 -2.95
N ARG A 61 -8.22 -9.84 -4.14
CA ARG A 61 -9.68 -9.98 -4.31
C ARG A 61 -10.00 -11.44 -4.59
N ILE A 62 -10.54 -12.12 -3.58
CA ILE A 62 -10.73 -13.58 -3.61
C ILE A 62 -12.06 -14.01 -3.04
N ASP A 63 -12.50 -15.20 -3.45
CA ASP A 63 -13.54 -15.97 -2.76
C ASP A 63 -12.95 -16.90 -1.67
N ASP A 64 -13.81 -17.63 -0.97
CA ASP A 64 -13.41 -18.53 0.11
C ASP A 64 -12.57 -19.74 -0.38
N THR A 65 -12.80 -20.18 -1.62
CA THR A 65 -12.10 -21.33 -2.24
C THR A 65 -10.66 -21.00 -2.62
N GLU A 66 -10.40 -19.73 -2.93
CA GLU A 66 -9.09 -19.21 -3.30
C GLU A 66 -8.20 -18.95 -2.07
N ARG A 67 -8.76 -18.87 -0.85
CA ARG A 67 -8.00 -18.56 0.39
C ARG A 67 -6.81 -19.48 0.62
N THR A 68 -7.01 -20.78 0.50
CA THR A 68 -5.94 -21.77 0.69
C THR A 68 -4.85 -21.61 -0.37
N LYS A 69 -5.22 -21.31 -1.62
CA LYS A 69 -4.26 -21.08 -2.72
C LYS A 69 -3.38 -19.86 -2.45
N VAL A 70 -3.96 -18.80 -1.90
CA VAL A 70 -3.25 -17.59 -1.50
C VAL A 70 -2.25 -17.89 -0.37
N LEU A 71 -2.69 -18.55 0.70
CA LEU A 71 -1.83 -18.92 1.84
C LEU A 71 -0.66 -19.84 1.45
N MET A 72 -0.87 -20.70 0.47
CA MET A 72 0.18 -21.59 -0.08
C MET A 72 1.16 -20.86 -1.02
N THR A 73 1.09 -19.54 -1.12
CA THR A 73 2.03 -18.76 -1.95
C THR A 73 3.27 -18.38 -1.15
N ASP A 74 4.45 -18.69 -1.70
CA ASP A 74 5.72 -18.42 -1.05
C ASP A 74 5.88 -16.94 -0.67
N GLY A 75 6.11 -16.71 0.62
CA GLY A 75 6.32 -15.38 1.19
C GLY A 75 5.05 -14.71 1.71
N VAL A 76 3.87 -15.30 1.49
CA VAL A 76 2.66 -14.95 2.25
C VAL A 76 2.81 -15.54 3.65
N LEU A 77 2.61 -14.72 4.67
CA LEU A 77 2.68 -15.13 6.06
C LEU A 77 1.28 -15.44 6.60
N ASN A 78 0.34 -14.50 6.47
CA ASN A 78 -1.04 -14.70 6.88
C ASN A 78 -1.97 -13.63 6.29
N PHE A 79 -3.28 -13.79 6.45
CA PHE A 79 -4.23 -12.69 6.31
C PHE A 79 -4.10 -11.71 7.48
N VAL A 80 -4.44 -10.45 7.24
CA VAL A 80 -4.68 -9.49 8.31
C VAL A 80 -6.01 -9.85 8.98
N HIS A 81 -6.00 -9.93 10.31
CA HIS A 81 -7.19 -10.33 11.07
C HIS A 81 -7.76 -9.15 11.86
N TYR A 82 -9.09 -9.07 11.87
CA TYR A 82 -9.86 -8.19 12.74
C TYR A 82 -10.92 -9.03 13.45
N LEU A 83 -10.99 -8.94 14.78
CA LEU A 83 -11.91 -9.74 15.61
C LEU A 83 -11.88 -11.25 15.29
N ARG A 84 -10.67 -11.82 15.16
CA ARG A 84 -10.40 -13.24 14.84
C ARG A 84 -10.87 -13.70 13.45
N LYS A 85 -11.25 -12.78 12.56
CA LYS A 85 -11.64 -13.09 11.18
C LYS A 85 -10.73 -12.32 10.21
N PRO A 86 -10.47 -12.84 9.01
CA PRO A 86 -9.78 -12.09 7.97
C PRO A 86 -10.49 -10.75 7.74
N ALA A 87 -9.72 -9.66 7.79
CA ALA A 87 -10.24 -8.31 7.60
C ALA A 87 -10.69 -8.15 6.14
N VAL A 88 -11.97 -7.82 5.97
CA VAL A 88 -12.56 -7.54 4.66
C VAL A 88 -12.46 -6.04 4.40
N ILE A 89 -11.93 -5.69 3.24
CA ILE A 89 -11.79 -4.30 2.79
C ILE A 89 -12.89 -4.03 1.76
N LYS A 90 -13.51 -2.85 1.85
CA LYS A 90 -14.54 -2.44 0.88
C LYS A 90 -13.86 -2.06 -0.44
N ASN A 91 -14.54 -2.31 -1.56
CA ASN A 91 -14.05 -1.91 -2.89
C ASN A 91 -13.74 -0.40 -2.94
N GLU A 92 -14.62 0.42 -2.35
CA GLU A 92 -14.50 1.88 -2.30
C GLU A 92 -13.17 2.34 -1.69
N GLU A 93 -12.67 1.68 -0.64
CA GLU A 93 -11.40 2.02 0.02
C GLU A 93 -10.20 1.70 -0.89
N VAL A 94 -10.24 0.54 -1.54
CA VAL A 94 -9.20 0.13 -2.50
C VAL A 94 -9.18 1.10 -3.68
N ASP A 95 -10.35 1.46 -4.20
CA ASP A 95 -10.49 2.38 -5.33
C ASP A 95 -10.07 3.81 -4.96
N LEU A 96 -10.34 4.25 -3.73
CA LEU A 96 -9.86 5.53 -3.20
C LEU A 96 -8.34 5.58 -3.19
N ILE A 97 -7.67 4.56 -2.64
CA ILE A 97 -6.21 4.51 -2.58
C ILE A 97 -5.62 4.43 -4.00
N LYS A 98 -6.25 3.68 -4.91
CA LYS A 98 -5.84 3.64 -6.33
C LYS A 98 -5.93 5.00 -7.01
N LYS A 99 -7.02 5.75 -6.78
CA LYS A 99 -7.17 7.12 -7.30
C LYS A 99 -6.07 8.03 -6.76
N TYR A 100 -5.83 7.98 -5.46
CA TYR A 100 -4.78 8.78 -4.82
C TYR A 100 -3.39 8.48 -5.39
N LEU A 101 -3.05 7.20 -5.60
CA LEU A 101 -1.77 6.81 -6.21
C LEU A 101 -1.64 7.15 -7.70
N ALA A 102 -2.76 7.40 -8.39
CA ALA A 102 -2.75 7.82 -9.79
C ALA A 102 -2.47 9.32 -9.96
N GLU A 103 -2.62 10.13 -8.92
CA GLU A 103 -2.30 11.56 -8.93
C GLU A 103 -0.78 11.75 -9.01
N LYS A 104 -0.31 12.53 -10.00
CA LYS A 104 1.11 12.63 -10.37
C LYS A 104 2.05 13.13 -9.27
N ASP A 105 1.52 13.91 -8.32
CA ASP A 105 2.29 14.56 -7.25
C ASP A 105 1.98 13.99 -5.86
N ALA A 106 1.15 12.96 -5.76
CA ALA A 106 0.75 12.36 -4.49
C ALA A 106 1.87 11.47 -3.92
N SER A 107 2.77 12.05 -3.13
CA SER A 107 3.67 11.29 -2.26
C SER A 107 3.05 11.14 -0.87
N ILE A 108 2.75 9.91 -0.44
CA ILE A 108 2.30 9.68 0.93
C ILE A 108 3.53 9.50 1.80
N SER A 109 3.88 10.57 2.50
CA SER A 109 4.95 10.57 3.48
C SER A 109 4.35 10.58 4.88
N ILE A 110 4.70 9.61 5.72
CA ILE A 110 4.43 9.71 7.16
C ILE A 110 5.43 10.72 7.72
N LEU A 111 4.98 11.96 7.92
CA LEU A 111 5.84 13.08 8.32
C LEU A 111 6.32 12.98 9.78
N SER A 112 5.57 12.30 10.65
CA SER A 112 5.97 11.92 12.02
C SER A 112 4.92 10.99 12.65
N GLU A 113 5.34 10.03 13.48
CA GLU A 113 4.40 9.30 14.36
C GLU A 113 3.82 10.22 15.46
N GLU A 114 4.53 11.30 15.79
CA GLU A 114 4.13 12.28 16.81
C GLU A 114 3.18 13.38 16.30
N GLY A 115 2.87 13.41 15.00
CA GLY A 115 2.10 14.49 14.38
C GLY A 115 2.83 15.84 14.35
N PHE A 116 2.08 16.91 14.08
CA PHE A 116 2.57 18.29 14.18
C PHE A 116 2.35 18.82 15.61
N LYS A 117 3.35 19.50 16.17
CA LYS A 117 3.26 20.17 17.48
C LYS A 117 3.02 21.67 17.28
N GLU A 118 2.33 22.32 18.22
CA GLU A 118 2.21 23.78 18.25
C GLU A 118 3.62 24.41 18.17
N GLN A 119 3.77 25.46 17.37
CA GLN A 119 5.05 26.13 17.08
C GLN A 119 6.05 25.34 16.23
N MET A 120 5.67 24.19 15.67
CA MET A 120 6.51 23.46 14.72
C MET A 120 6.60 24.22 13.40
N GLN A 121 7.81 24.47 12.91
CA GLN A 121 7.99 24.92 11.53
C GLN A 121 7.68 23.80 10.56
N VAL A 122 6.86 24.11 9.56
CA VAL A 122 6.42 23.19 8.52
C VAL A 122 6.56 23.85 7.16
N THR A 123 6.87 23.04 6.15
CA THR A 123 6.88 23.46 4.75
C THR A 123 5.68 22.87 4.05
N VAL A 124 4.97 23.69 3.28
CA VAL A 124 3.84 23.23 2.47
C VAL A 124 4.40 22.47 1.27
N ASN A 125 4.16 21.15 1.25
CA ASN A 125 4.69 20.29 0.21
C ASN A 125 3.81 20.25 -1.06
N HIS A 126 2.52 20.63 -0.98
CA HIS A 126 1.57 20.56 -2.10
C HIS A 126 0.49 21.66 -2.02
N GLY A 127 -0.14 21.96 -3.17
CA GLY A 127 -1.23 22.95 -3.27
C GLY A 127 -0.77 24.36 -3.63
N VAL A 128 -1.69 25.33 -3.63
CA VAL A 128 -1.42 26.73 -4.03
C VAL A 128 -0.35 27.44 -3.20
N PHE A 129 -0.06 26.92 -2.00
CA PHE A 129 0.96 27.45 -1.10
C PHE A 129 2.25 26.62 -1.10
N MET A 130 2.42 25.69 -2.05
CA MET A 130 3.61 24.83 -2.15
C MET A 130 4.90 25.65 -2.12
N GLY A 131 5.85 25.24 -1.26
CA GLY A 131 7.15 25.89 -1.09
C GLY A 131 7.19 26.98 -0.02
N ASN A 132 6.05 27.36 0.57
CA ASN A 132 6.04 28.30 1.69
C ASN A 132 6.29 27.59 3.01
N GLU A 133 7.01 28.27 3.90
CA GLU A 133 7.24 27.85 5.29
C GLU A 133 6.25 28.56 6.21
N GLY A 134 5.78 27.86 7.22
CA GLY A 134 4.86 28.38 8.22
C GLY A 134 5.05 27.71 9.57
N THR A 135 4.46 28.30 10.59
CA THR A 135 4.42 27.71 11.94
C THR A 135 3.02 27.13 12.17
N VAL A 136 2.96 25.90 12.69
CA VAL A 136 1.70 25.23 13.08
C VAL A 136 1.02 25.97 14.20
#